data_AF-A0A8J6QME0-F1
#
_entry.id   AF-A0A8J6QME0-F1
#
_cell.length_a   1.000
_cell.length_b   1.000
_cell.length_c   1.000
_cell.angle_alpha   90.00
_cell.angle_beta   90.00
_cell.angle_gamma   90.00
#
_symmetry.space_group_name_H-M   'P 1'
#
loop_
_entity.id
_entity.type
_entity.pdbx_description
1 polymer ?
#
loop_
_entity_poly.entity_id
_entity_poly.type
_entity_poly.pdbx_seq_one_letter_code
_entity_poly.pdbx_strand_id
1 'polypeptide(L)' 'MQCSGLDPGLLELELTESMIMDDPQGAQTALIALKKLGVSLSLDDFGAGR' A
#
# COMPACT_ATOMS: atom_id res chain seq x y z
N MET A 1 -10.22 11.40 -18.17
CA MET A 1 -9.61 10.92 -16.91
C MET A 1 -8.13 11.29 -16.97
N GLN A 2 -7.67 12.16 -16.07
CA GLN A 2 -6.31 12.69 -16.09
C GLN A 2 -5.34 11.59 -15.62
N CYS A 3 -4.58 11.02 -16.56
CA CYS A 3 -3.40 10.24 -16.22
C CYS A 3 -2.31 11.26 -15.90
N SER A 4 -1.82 11.28 -14.67
CA SER A 4 -0.80 12.23 -14.18
C SER A 4 0.53 12.16 -14.94
N GLY A 5 0.70 11.24 -15.89
CA GLY A 5 1.94 11.02 -16.65
C GLY A 5 3.08 10.46 -15.81
N LEU A 6 2.83 10.23 -14.53
CA LEU A 6 3.80 9.68 -13.58
C LEU A 6 3.85 8.17 -13.74
N ASP A 7 5.06 7.65 -13.89
CA ASP A 7 5.31 6.22 -13.83
C ASP A 7 4.84 5.71 -12.45
N PRO A 8 3.91 4.75 -12.37
CA PRO A 8 3.43 4.21 -11.11
C PRO A 8 4.56 3.61 -10.25
N GLY A 9 5.70 3.22 -10.85
CA GLY A 9 6.90 2.82 -10.12
C GLY A 9 7.58 3.93 -9.31
N LEU A 10 7.24 5.20 -9.58
CA LEU A 10 7.67 6.37 -8.80
C LEU A 10 6.71 6.69 -7.65
N LEU A 11 5.58 5.99 -7.57
CA LEU A 11 4.63 6.13 -6.48
C LEU A 11 5.02 5.18 -5.36
N GLU A 12 5.20 5.73 -4.17
CA GLU A 12 5.33 4.98 -2.94
C GLU A 12 4.09 5.24 -2.08
N LEU A 13 3.47 4.16 -1.62
CA LEU A 13 2.33 4.21 -0.71
C LEU A 13 2.73 3.59 0.62
N GLU A 14 2.55 4.39 1.67
CA GLU A 14 2.80 4.02 3.05
C GLU A 14 1.50 3.57 3.71
N LEU A 15 1.55 2.42 4.39
CA LEU A 15 0.44 1.85 5.14
C LEU A 15 0.82 1.69 6.60
N THR A 16 -0.05 2.17 7.49
CA THR A 16 0.12 2.04 8.93
C THR A 16 -0.49 0.74 9.45
N GLU A 17 0.01 0.24 10.59
CA GLU A 17 -0.44 -1.02 11.19
C GLU A 17 -1.95 -1.00 11.51
N SER A 18 -2.46 0.10 12.07
CA SER A 18 -3.88 0.24 12.42
C SER A 18 -4.80 0.09 11.21
N MET A 19 -4.41 0.60 10.03
CA MET A 19 -5.22 0.45 8.81
C MET A 19 -5.28 -1.01 8.35
N ILE A 20 -4.21 -1.78 8.59
CA ILE A 20 -4.16 -3.21 8.27
C ILE A 20 -4.93 -4.01 9.32
N MET A 21 -4.85 -3.65 10.60
CA MET A 21 -5.52 -4.35 11.69
C MET A 21 -7.04 -4.18 11.68
N ASP A 22 -7.55 -3.02 11.25
CA ASP A 22 -8.99 -2.76 11.14
C ASP A 22 -9.66 -3.62 10.06
N ASP A 23 -9.00 -3.85 8.91
CA ASP A 23 -9.48 -4.75 7.85
C ASP A 23 -8.31 -5.44 7.12
N PRO A 24 -7.82 -6.57 7.64
CA PRO A 24 -6.65 -7.24 7.07
C PRO A 24 -6.94 -7.88 5.71
N GLN A 25 -8.19 -8.29 5.43
CA GLN A 25 -8.55 -8.88 4.14
C GLN A 25 -8.70 -7.81 3.05
N GLY A 26 -9.33 -6.67 3.39
CA GLY A 26 -9.41 -5.52 2.51
C GLY A 26 -8.03 -4.95 2.20
N ALA A 27 -7.19 -4.78 3.22
CA ALA A 27 -5.81 -4.33 3.07
C ALA A 27 -5.01 -5.26 2.15
N GLN A 28 -5.08 -6.58 2.34
CA GLN A 28 -4.40 -7.55 1.49
C GLN A 28 -4.86 -7.46 0.02
N THR A 29 -6.17 -7.31 -0.21
CA THR A 29 -6.73 -7.18 -1.57
C THR A 29 -6.24 -5.90 -2.25
N ALA A 30 -6.23 -4.79 -1.53
CA ALA A 30 -5.75 -3.50 -2.02
C ALA A 30 -4.25 -3.53 -2.33
N LEU A 31 -3.43 -4.10 -1.43
CA LEU A 31 -1.99 -4.28 -1.61
C LEU A 31 -1.67 -5.07 -2.88
N ILE A 32 -2.37 -6.18 -3.13
CA ILE A 32 -2.19 -6.99 -4.34
C ILE A 32 -2.55 -6.20 -5.60
N ALA A 33 -3.63 -5.41 -5.55
CA ALA A 33 -4.04 -4.56 -6.67
C ALA A 33 -3.00 -3.46 -6.96
N LEU A 34 -2.49 -2.79 -5.93
CA LEU A 34 -1.46 -1.75 -6.05
C LEU A 34 -0.14 -2.31 -6.59
N LYS A 35 0.28 -3.48 -6.12
CA LYS A 35 1.49 -4.15 -6.63
C LYS A 35 1.36 -4.50 -8.12
N LYS A 36 0.18 -4.91 -8.58
CA LYS A 36 -0.07 -5.17 -10.02
C LYS A 36 0.00 -3.91 -10.88
N LEU A 37 -0.21 -2.73 -10.30
CA LEU A 37 -0.05 -1.45 -10.98
C LEU A 37 1.41 -0.99 -11.05
N GLY A 38 2.35 -1.73 -10.45
CA GLY A 38 3.77 -1.36 -10.43
C GLY A 38 4.14 -0.40 -9.30
N VAL A 39 3.23 -0.15 -8.35
CA VAL A 39 3.45 0.75 -7.22
C VAL A 39 4.33 0.07 -6.17
N SER A 40 5.27 0.83 -5.62
CA SER A 40 6.10 0.39 -4.49
C SER A 40 5.35 0.58 -3.19
N LEU A 41 5.39 -0.43 -2.31
CA LEU A 41 4.65 -0.46 -1.05
C LEU A 41 5.64 -0.56 0.10
N SER A 42 5.56 0.37 1.05
CA SER A 42 6.31 0.37 2.29
C SER A 42 5.36 0.23 3.49
N LEU A 43 5.79 -0.55 4.49
CA LEU A 43 5.07 -0.76 5.74
C LEU A 43 5.86 -0.06 6.84
N ASP A 44 5.29 0.97 7.44
CA ASP A 44 6.04 1.88 8.34
C ASP A 44 6.19 1.31 9.77
N ASP A 45 5.26 0.48 10.23
CA ASP A 45 5.21 0.02 11.63
C ASP A 45 5.18 -1.51 11.80
N PHE A 46 5.93 -2.29 11.00
CA PHE A 46 6.07 -3.73 11.29
C PHE A 46 7.08 -3.98 12.43
N GLY A 47 6.80 -3.40 13.58
CA GLY A 47 7.66 -3.33 14.76
C GLY A 47 6.93 -3.77 16.01
N ALA A 48 6.62 -5.07 16.08
CA ALA A 48 6.34 -5.83 17.30
C ALA A 48 5.61 -5.06 18.41
N GLY A 49 4.27 -5.09 18.34
CA GLY A 49 3.42 -4.84 19.50
C GLY A 49 4.05 -5.46 20.76
N ARG A 50 4.52 -4.58 21.63
CA ARG A 50 4.66 -4.80 23.06
C ARG A 50 3.46 -4.19 23.75
#